data_AF-A0A3D3UWE2-F1
#
_entry.id   AF-A0A3D3UWE2-F1
#
_cell.length_a   1.000
_cell.length_b   1.000
_cell.length_c   1.000
_cell.angle_alpha   90.00
_cell.angle_beta   90.00
_cell.angle_gamma   90.00
#
_symmetry.space_group_name_H-M   'P 1'
#
loop_
_entity.id
_entity.type
_entity.pdbx_description
1 polymer ?
#
loop_
_entity_poly.entity_id
_entity_poly.type
_entity_poly.pdbx_seq_one_letter_code
_entity_poly.pdbx_strand_id
1 'polypeptide(L)'
;MSKPPKHLKKGILLLGITLILWVTALLFRFRIVNIFDAYLMKFPGPLVIWGIMLFCPLLAVYFGIKIIRSRQNPPAGWLLTISGGFLFIAFVVLIGIPIIIELMTPETPKNPTTPRPFTAQVGLPVFPGAEGFGTRTVAGRGGKVIEVTSLADEGPGTLRAAVDEPYARIIVFRIGGTIELKSELQINHPFVTIAGQTAPGGGICIKDAGTTIITH
;
A
#
# COMPACT_ATOMS: atom_id res chain seq x y z
N MET A 1 -20.05 48.07 -14.47
CA MET A 1 -19.50 46.69 -14.39
C MET A 1 -20.66 45.71 -14.50
N SER A 2 -20.93 45.16 -15.69
CA SER A 2 -22.12 44.34 -15.95
C SER A 2 -22.01 42.98 -15.24
N LYS A 3 -23.08 42.55 -14.57
CA LYS A 3 -23.13 41.29 -13.84
C LYS A 3 -22.92 40.13 -14.83
N PRO A 4 -21.94 39.23 -14.65
CA PRO A 4 -21.70 38.17 -15.61
C PRO A 4 -22.91 37.23 -15.66
N PRO A 5 -23.24 36.69 -16.85
CA PRO A 5 -24.43 35.88 -17.04
C PRO A 5 -24.45 34.65 -16.14
N LYS A 6 -25.64 34.27 -15.65
CA LYS A 6 -25.82 33.18 -14.67
C LYS A 6 -25.16 31.86 -15.10
N HIS A 7 -25.11 31.56 -16.41
CA HIS A 7 -24.48 30.36 -16.96
C HIS A 7 -22.95 30.40 -16.91
N LEU A 8 -22.34 31.57 -17.09
CA LEU A 8 -20.89 31.76 -17.03
C LEU A 8 -20.36 31.52 -15.61
N LYS A 9 -21.07 32.04 -14.59
CA LYS A 9 -20.70 31.81 -13.18
C LYS A 9 -20.73 30.32 -12.81
N LYS A 10 -21.73 29.57 -13.30
CA LYS A 10 -21.83 28.12 -13.07
C LYS A 10 -20.68 27.36 -13.74
N GLY A 11 -20.36 27.68 -15.00
CA GLY A 11 -19.26 27.05 -15.73
C GLY A 11 -17.90 27.28 -15.07
N ILE A 12 -17.62 28.51 -14.63
CA ILE A 12 -16.37 28.85 -13.92
C ILE A 12 -16.28 28.13 -12.58
N LEU A 13 -17.38 28.06 -11.81
CA LEU A 13 -17.40 27.34 -10.53
C LEU A 13 -17.07 25.85 -10.72
N LEU A 14 -17.67 25.21 -11.73
CA LEU A 14 -17.42 23.80 -12.02
C LEU A 14 -15.96 23.54 -12.41
N LEU A 15 -15.38 24.37 -13.29
CA LEU A 15 -13.95 24.28 -13.62
C LEU A 15 -13.04 24.56 -12.44
N GLY A 16 -13.41 25.50 -11.56
CA GLY A 16 -12.64 25.79 -10.36
C GLY A 16 -12.55 24.57 -9.44
N ILE A 17 -13.69 23.90 -9.21
CA ILE A 17 -13.75 22.68 -8.39
C ILE A 17 -12.88 21.57 -9.00
N THR A 18 -12.95 21.34 -10.31
CA THR A 18 -12.12 20.31 -10.96
C THR A 18 -10.64 20.65 -10.91
N LEU A 19 -10.27 21.91 -11.13
CA LEU A 19 -8.88 22.34 -11.08
C LEU A 19 -8.29 22.15 -9.68
N ILE A 20 -9.04 22.49 -8.62
CA ILE A 20 -8.60 22.27 -7.24
C ILE A 20 -8.35 20.79 -6.97
N LEU A 21 -9.27 19.90 -7.40
CA LEU A 21 -9.09 18.46 -7.25
C LEU A 21 -7.83 17.97 -7.99
N TRP A 22 -7.62 18.42 -9.23
CA TRP A 22 -6.40 18.10 -10.00
C TRP A 22 -5.12 18.60 -9.33
N VAL A 23 -5.11 19.82 -8.80
CA VAL A 23 -3.96 20.37 -8.07
C VAL A 23 -3.70 19.54 -6.81
N THR A 24 -4.72 19.24 -6.02
CA THR A 24 -4.54 18.41 -4.81
C THR A 24 -4.06 17.00 -5.12
N ALA A 25 -4.57 16.37 -6.20
CA ALA A 25 -4.10 15.06 -6.66
C ALA A 25 -2.65 15.10 -7.13
N LEU A 26 -2.25 16.16 -7.84
CA LEU A 26 -0.89 16.34 -8.34
C LEU A 26 0.10 16.59 -7.19
N LEU A 27 -0.25 17.43 -6.23
CA LEU A 27 0.57 17.66 -5.04
C LEU A 27 0.73 16.37 -4.22
N PHE A 28 -0.30 15.52 -4.15
CA PHE A 28 -0.20 14.19 -3.55
C PHE A 28 0.73 13.27 -4.35
N ARG A 29 0.64 13.27 -5.69
CA ARG A 29 1.52 12.47 -6.55
C ARG A 29 2.99 12.85 -6.38
N PHE A 30 3.29 14.13 -6.18
CA PHE A 30 4.63 14.62 -5.87
C PHE A 30 5.02 14.50 -4.40
N ARG A 31 4.19 13.86 -3.57
CA ARG A 31 4.39 13.69 -2.12
C ARG A 31 4.60 15.00 -1.36
N ILE A 32 4.03 16.10 -1.85
CA ILE A 32 4.13 17.42 -1.22
C ILE A 32 3.09 17.54 -0.10
N VAL A 33 1.87 17.02 -0.31
CA VAL A 33 0.81 16.99 0.71
C VAL A 33 0.06 15.65 0.72
N ASN A 34 -0.34 15.20 1.91
CA ASN A 34 -1.14 13.99 2.08
C ASN A 34 -2.65 14.26 2.17
N ILE A 35 -3.09 15.51 2.03
CA ILE A 35 -4.50 15.92 2.21
C ILE A 35 -5.45 15.16 1.29
N PHE A 36 -5.01 14.88 0.06
CA PHE A 36 -5.81 14.15 -0.93
C PHE A 36 -6.19 12.75 -0.44
N ASP A 37 -5.22 11.97 0.03
CA ASP A 37 -5.47 10.63 0.56
C ASP A 37 -6.09 10.65 1.96
N ALA A 38 -5.60 11.54 2.83
CA ALA A 38 -6.01 11.61 4.22
C ALA A 38 -7.48 12.03 4.41
N TYR A 39 -7.98 12.94 3.57
CA TYR A 39 -9.33 13.48 3.68
C TYR A 39 -10.21 13.10 2.50
N LEU A 40 -9.85 13.49 1.28
CA LEU A 40 -10.72 13.33 0.10
C LEU A 40 -11.04 11.86 -0.20
N MET A 41 -10.04 10.97 -0.08
CA MET A 41 -10.23 9.53 -0.33
C MET A 41 -10.90 8.78 0.83
N LYS A 42 -10.90 9.32 2.05
CA LYS A 42 -11.60 8.71 3.20
C LYS A 42 -13.05 9.18 3.32
N PHE A 43 -13.30 10.47 3.10
CA PHE A 43 -14.62 11.09 3.11
C PHE A 43 -14.63 12.27 2.11
N PRO A 44 -15.40 12.25 1.01
CA PRO A 44 -16.57 11.40 0.71
C PRO A 44 -16.27 10.03 0.09
N GLY A 45 -14.99 9.73 -0.18
CA GLY A 45 -14.56 8.44 -0.71
C GLY A 45 -14.20 8.47 -2.20
N PRO A 46 -13.50 7.44 -2.70
CA PRO A 46 -12.92 7.45 -4.04
C PRO A 46 -13.96 7.60 -5.14
N LEU A 47 -15.08 6.88 -5.04
CA LEU A 47 -16.16 6.91 -6.02
C LEU A 47 -16.72 8.32 -6.23
N VAL A 48 -16.88 9.07 -5.15
CA VAL A 48 -17.43 10.43 -5.21
C VAL A 48 -16.42 11.40 -5.80
N ILE A 49 -15.15 11.31 -5.40
CA ILE A 49 -14.08 12.18 -5.93
C ILE A 49 -13.86 11.93 -7.42
N TRP A 50 -13.73 10.67 -7.83
CA TRP A 50 -13.60 10.31 -9.23
C TRP A 50 -14.85 10.72 -10.04
N GLY A 51 -16.05 10.56 -9.47
CA GLY A 51 -17.29 11.03 -10.07
C GLY A 51 -17.27 12.55 -10.31
N ILE A 52 -16.86 13.35 -9.33
CA ILE A 52 -16.75 14.81 -9.49
C ILE A 52 -15.72 15.15 -10.58
N MET A 53 -14.56 14.49 -10.59
CA MET A 53 -13.51 14.72 -11.59
C MET A 53 -13.93 14.32 -13.01
N LEU A 54 -14.89 13.41 -13.17
CA LEU A 54 -15.46 13.00 -14.46
C LEU A 54 -16.60 13.91 -14.94
N PHE A 55 -17.61 14.15 -14.09
CA PHE A 55 -18.86 14.83 -14.48
C PHE A 55 -18.74 16.34 -14.52
N CYS A 56 -17.97 16.93 -13.61
CA CYS A 56 -17.83 18.38 -13.50
C CYS A 56 -17.16 19.04 -14.73
N PRO A 57 -16.09 18.48 -15.35
CA PRO A 57 -15.54 19.06 -16.58
C PRO A 57 -16.48 18.89 -17.79
N LEU A 58 -17.26 17.79 -17.86
CA LEU A 58 -18.30 17.63 -18.90
C LEU A 58 -19.41 18.67 -18.79
N LEU A 59 -19.87 18.97 -17.57
CA LEU A 59 -20.84 20.03 -17.34
C LEU A 59 -20.28 21.41 -17.70
N ALA A 60 -18.99 21.66 -17.43
CA ALA A 60 -18.32 22.88 -17.87
C ALA A 60 -18.28 23.00 -19.41
N VAL A 61 -17.99 21.91 -20.13
CA VAL A 61 -18.07 21.85 -21.60
C VAL A 61 -19.48 22.17 -22.10
N TYR A 62 -20.51 21.55 -21.49
CA TYR A 62 -21.91 21.81 -21.85
C TYR A 62 -22.29 23.29 -21.69
N PHE A 63 -21.93 23.92 -20.56
CA PHE A 63 -22.18 25.34 -20.36
C PHE A 63 -21.36 26.22 -21.32
N GLY A 64 -20.12 25.84 -21.63
CA GLY A 64 -19.28 26.50 -22.63
C GLY A 64 -19.94 26.54 -24.00
N ILE A 65 -20.42 25.39 -24.50
CA ILE A 65 -21.14 25.27 -25.77
C ILE A 65 -22.43 26.11 -25.75
N LYS A 66 -23.19 26.09 -24.63
CA LYS A 66 -24.41 26.88 -24.49
C LYS A 66 -24.15 28.38 -24.58
N ILE A 67 -23.05 28.86 -24.01
CA ILE A 67 -22.62 30.27 -24.07
C ILE A 67 -22.19 30.68 -25.47
N ILE A 68 -21.50 29.79 -26.20
CA ILE A 68 -21.14 30.02 -27.60
C ILE A 68 -22.41 30.16 -28.45
N ARG A 69 -23.39 29.26 -28.26
CA ARG A 69 -24.66 29.27 -28.99
C ARG A 69 -25.53 30.48 -28.68
N SER A 70 -25.52 30.98 -27.44
CA SER A 70 -26.31 32.16 -27.06
C SER A 70 -25.70 33.50 -27.51
N ARG A 71 -24.53 33.48 -28.17
CA ARG A 71 -23.73 34.66 -28.59
C ARG A 71 -23.48 35.69 -27.50
N GLN A 72 -23.64 35.31 -26.23
CA GLN A 72 -23.57 36.26 -25.13
C GLN A 72 -22.12 36.67 -24.81
N ASN A 73 -21.17 35.72 -24.90
CA ASN A 73 -19.72 35.92 -24.74
C ASN A 73 -18.94 34.75 -25.37
N PRO A 74 -18.73 34.74 -26.70
CA PRO A 74 -18.06 33.64 -27.39
C PRO A 74 -16.64 33.29 -26.90
N PRO A 75 -15.74 34.24 -26.56
CA PRO A 75 -14.38 33.87 -26.13
C PRO A 75 -14.38 33.12 -24.78
N ALA A 76 -15.23 33.55 -23.84
CA ALA A 76 -15.37 32.87 -22.54
C ALA A 76 -15.97 31.46 -22.70
N GLY A 77 -16.92 31.28 -23.64
CA GLY A 77 -17.47 29.97 -23.96
C GLY A 77 -16.41 29.01 -24.52
N TRP A 78 -15.56 29.49 -25.43
CA TRP A 78 -14.45 28.70 -25.99
C TRP A 78 -13.43 28.30 -24.93
N LEU A 79 -13.02 29.23 -24.07
CA LEU A 79 -12.11 28.93 -22.95
C LEU A 79 -12.68 27.84 -22.04
N LEU A 80 -13.94 27.95 -21.62
CA LEU A 80 -14.59 26.93 -20.78
C LEU A 80 -14.64 25.56 -21.45
N THR A 81 -14.91 25.53 -22.75
CA THR A 81 -15.05 24.30 -23.53
C THR A 81 -13.71 23.60 -23.71
N ILE A 82 -12.66 24.35 -24.06
CA ILE A 82 -11.32 23.82 -24.25
C ILE A 82 -10.73 23.32 -22.93
N SER A 83 -10.80 24.14 -21.87
CA SER A 83 -10.28 23.75 -20.55
C SER A 83 -11.04 22.56 -19.94
N GLY A 84 -12.37 22.53 -20.08
CA GLY A 84 -13.18 21.39 -19.63
C GLY A 84 -12.87 20.12 -20.43
N GLY A 85 -12.75 20.23 -21.76
CA GLY A 85 -12.37 19.11 -22.62
C GLY A 85 -11.00 18.54 -22.27
N PHE A 86 -10.00 19.40 -22.05
CA PHE A 86 -8.67 18.99 -21.63
C PHE A 86 -8.68 18.21 -20.31
N LEU A 87 -9.35 18.74 -19.28
CA LEU A 87 -9.44 18.07 -17.96
C LEU A 87 -10.19 16.73 -18.03
N PHE A 88 -11.21 16.63 -18.89
CA PHE A 88 -11.92 15.38 -19.11
C PHE A 88 -11.02 14.33 -19.79
N ILE A 89 -10.30 14.71 -20.85
CA ILE A 89 -9.35 13.82 -21.53
C ILE A 89 -8.25 13.38 -20.55
N ALA A 90 -7.70 14.30 -19.77
CA ALA A 90 -6.70 13.99 -18.75
C ALA A 90 -7.23 12.99 -17.72
N PHE A 91 -8.50 13.11 -17.30
CA PHE A 91 -9.13 12.15 -16.39
C PHE A 91 -9.24 10.76 -17.02
N VAL A 92 -9.75 10.68 -18.24
CA VAL A 92 -9.91 9.39 -18.95
C VAL A 92 -8.56 8.69 -19.09
N VAL A 93 -7.52 9.41 -19.52
CA VAL A 93 -6.20 8.83 -19.79
C VAL A 93 -5.46 8.45 -18.51
N LEU A 94 -5.41 9.35 -17.52
CA LEU A 94 -4.55 9.17 -16.35
C LEU A 94 -5.20 8.34 -15.23
N ILE A 95 -6.53 8.28 -15.20
CA ILE A 95 -7.28 7.66 -14.10
C ILE A 95 -8.28 6.63 -14.64
N GLY A 96 -9.12 7.01 -15.60
CA GLY A 96 -10.20 6.16 -16.11
C GLY A 96 -9.70 4.85 -16.74
N ILE A 97 -8.75 4.93 -17.68
CA ILE A 97 -8.19 3.77 -18.36
C ILE A 97 -7.51 2.81 -17.37
N PRO A 98 -6.61 3.26 -16.46
CA PRO A 98 -6.04 2.38 -15.44
C PRO A 98 -7.08 1.65 -14.58
N ILE A 99 -8.12 2.34 -14.11
CA ILE A 99 -9.19 1.74 -13.32
C ILE A 99 -9.90 0.63 -14.11
N ILE A 100 -10.20 0.88 -15.39
CA ILE A 100 -10.87 -0.10 -16.24
C ILE A 100 -9.94 -1.30 -16.53
N ILE A 101 -8.65 -1.06 -16.78
CA ILE A 101 -7.66 -2.14 -16.93
C ILE A 101 -7.62 -3.00 -15.68
N GLU A 102 -7.60 -2.41 -14.49
CA GLU A 102 -7.57 -3.13 -13.21
C GLU A 102 -8.88 -3.91 -12.94
N LEU A 103 -10.03 -3.38 -13.37
CA LEU A 103 -11.31 -4.10 -13.29
C LEU A 103 -11.42 -5.25 -14.31
N MET A 104 -10.71 -5.16 -15.44
CA MET A 104 -10.68 -6.19 -16.48
C MET A 104 -9.57 -7.22 -16.25
N THR A 105 -8.57 -6.92 -15.42
CA THR A 105 -7.62 -7.95 -14.99
C THR A 105 -8.38 -9.00 -14.20
N PRO A 106 -8.38 -10.28 -14.65
CA PRO A 106 -9.06 -11.32 -13.92
C PRO A 106 -8.46 -11.38 -12.52
N GLU A 107 -9.30 -11.35 -11.49
CA GLU A 107 -8.84 -11.68 -10.15
C GLU A 107 -8.21 -13.07 -10.24
N THR A 108 -6.90 -13.16 -10.02
CA THR A 108 -6.23 -14.45 -9.91
C THR A 108 -7.02 -15.28 -8.90
N PRO A 109 -7.57 -16.43 -9.29
CA PRO A 109 -8.43 -17.20 -8.41
C PRO A 109 -7.65 -17.53 -7.15
N LYS A 110 -8.22 -17.20 -5.98
CA LYS A 110 -7.65 -17.64 -4.70
C LYS A 110 -7.59 -19.17 -4.75
N ASN A 111 -6.38 -19.70 -4.89
CA ASN A 111 -6.14 -21.11 -5.09
C ASN A 111 -6.74 -21.92 -3.91
N PRO A 112 -7.80 -22.72 -4.12
CA PRO A 112 -8.48 -23.43 -3.06
C PRO A 112 -7.69 -24.65 -2.53
N THR A 113 -6.62 -25.05 -3.23
CA THR A 113 -5.81 -26.23 -2.91
C THR A 113 -4.50 -25.90 -2.20
N THR A 114 -4.18 -24.63 -1.97
CA THR A 114 -3.08 -24.27 -1.08
C THR A 114 -3.51 -24.57 0.35
N PRO A 115 -2.76 -25.37 1.14
CA PRO A 115 -3.00 -25.49 2.57
C PRO A 115 -3.12 -24.08 3.14
N ARG A 116 -4.25 -23.77 3.79
CA ARG A 116 -4.42 -22.44 4.40
C ARG A 116 -3.19 -22.19 5.27
N PRO A 117 -2.38 -21.15 5.01
CA PRO A 117 -1.48 -20.66 6.03
C PRO A 117 -2.38 -20.39 7.23
N PHE A 118 -1.98 -20.86 8.40
CA PHE A 118 -2.63 -20.58 9.68
C PHE A 118 -3.34 -19.23 9.61
N THR A 119 -4.67 -19.25 9.71
CA THR A 119 -5.47 -18.03 9.62
C THR A 119 -4.86 -17.05 10.60
N ALA A 120 -4.26 -15.95 10.11
CA ALA A 120 -3.68 -14.94 10.98
C ALA A 120 -4.77 -14.61 12.01
N GLN A 121 -4.50 -14.84 13.29
CA GLN A 121 -5.47 -14.54 14.33
C GLN A 121 -5.73 -13.03 14.28
N VAL A 122 -6.80 -12.67 13.59
CA VAL A 122 -7.13 -11.28 13.28
C VAL A 122 -7.31 -10.57 14.61
N GLY A 123 -6.43 -9.61 14.89
CA GLY A 123 -6.50 -8.75 16.07
C GLY A 123 -5.51 -9.05 17.20
N LEU A 124 -4.74 -10.14 17.14
CA LEU A 124 -3.69 -10.41 18.13
C LEU A 124 -2.33 -9.98 17.58
N PRO A 125 -1.71 -8.91 18.11
CA PRO A 125 -0.37 -8.52 17.69
C PRO A 125 0.63 -9.65 17.95
N VAL A 126 1.74 -9.64 17.20
CA VAL A 126 2.81 -10.64 17.29
C VAL A 126 3.39 -10.73 18.71
N PHE A 127 3.48 -9.61 19.42
CA PHE A 127 3.72 -9.51 20.87
C PHE A 127 2.89 -8.37 21.49
N PRO A 128 2.65 -8.37 22.81
CA PRO A 128 1.91 -7.29 23.47
C PRO A 128 2.55 -5.92 23.24
N GLY A 129 1.73 -4.93 22.84
CA GLY A 129 2.21 -3.57 22.57
C GLY A 129 2.95 -3.40 21.23
N ALA A 130 2.92 -4.39 20.33
CA ALA A 130 3.54 -4.24 19.02
C ALA A 130 2.81 -3.17 18.17
N GLU A 131 3.56 -2.19 17.65
CA GLU A 131 3.08 -1.13 16.75
C GLU A 131 3.83 -1.13 15.39
N GLY A 132 3.18 -0.64 14.33
CA GLY A 132 3.76 -0.55 12.98
C GLY A 132 3.39 -1.69 12.01
N PHE A 133 4.06 -1.73 10.85
CA PHE A 133 3.70 -2.60 9.72
C PHE A 133 4.02 -4.10 9.93
N GLY A 134 4.98 -4.42 10.81
CA GLY A 134 5.38 -5.82 11.09
C GLY A 134 4.55 -6.51 12.18
N THR A 135 3.57 -5.85 12.77
CA THR A 135 2.87 -6.29 13.99
C THR A 135 1.91 -7.45 13.81
N ARG A 136 1.45 -7.66 12.58
CA ARG A 136 0.46 -8.67 12.22
C ARG A 136 1.07 -9.93 11.61
N THR A 137 2.40 -10.05 11.64
CA THR A 137 3.10 -11.25 11.16
C THR A 137 2.68 -12.47 11.99
N VAL A 138 2.52 -13.61 11.32
CA VAL A 138 2.25 -14.89 11.98
C VAL A 138 3.50 -15.39 12.72
N ALA A 139 4.70 -14.98 12.29
CA ALA A 139 5.98 -15.48 12.79
C ALA A 139 5.97 -17.02 12.91
N GLY A 140 6.56 -17.60 13.94
CA GLY A 140 6.52 -19.04 14.23
C GLY A 140 5.24 -19.54 14.94
N ARG A 141 4.17 -18.74 15.07
CA ARG A 141 2.98 -19.10 15.88
C ARG A 141 2.30 -20.36 15.32
N GLY A 142 1.96 -21.31 16.19
CA GLY A 142 1.37 -22.60 15.80
C GLY A 142 2.37 -23.61 15.23
N GLY A 143 3.65 -23.21 15.13
CA GLY A 143 4.75 -24.05 14.70
C GLY A 143 5.30 -24.96 15.79
N LYS A 144 6.33 -25.74 15.43
CA LYS A 144 7.08 -26.56 16.40
C LYS A 144 8.09 -25.70 17.16
N VAL A 145 8.30 -26.04 18.43
CA VAL A 145 9.41 -25.47 19.20
C VAL A 145 10.66 -26.29 18.91
N ILE A 146 11.73 -25.63 18.47
CA ILE A 146 13.04 -26.24 18.22
C ILE A 146 14.03 -25.66 19.23
N GLU A 147 14.78 -26.55 19.87
CA GLU A 147 15.74 -26.18 20.90
C GLU A 147 17.16 -26.20 20.32
N VAL A 148 17.85 -25.05 20.38
CA VAL A 148 19.27 -24.95 20.07
C VAL A 148 20.07 -25.38 21.29
N THR A 149 20.85 -26.43 21.11
CA THR A 149 21.65 -27.10 22.15
C THR A 149 23.15 -27.09 21.85
N SER A 150 23.57 -26.53 20.70
CA SER A 150 24.97 -26.41 20.29
C SER A 150 25.30 -25.01 19.74
N LEU A 151 26.50 -24.49 20.06
CA LEU A 151 27.04 -23.23 19.52
C LEU A 151 27.78 -23.41 18.19
N ALA A 152 27.88 -24.65 17.69
CA ALA A 152 28.47 -24.90 16.39
C ALA A 152 27.62 -24.27 15.27
N ASP A 153 28.26 -23.93 14.15
CA ASP A 153 27.59 -23.34 12.99
C ASP A 153 26.71 -24.35 12.23
N GLU A 154 27.09 -25.63 12.21
CA GLU A 154 26.43 -26.68 11.43
C GLU A 154 26.27 -27.97 12.22
N GLY A 155 25.30 -28.78 11.80
CA GLY A 155 24.97 -30.08 12.39
C GLY A 155 23.76 -30.05 13.32
N PRO A 156 23.37 -31.21 13.89
CA PRO A 156 22.19 -31.32 14.73
C PRO A 156 22.26 -30.43 15.97
N GLY A 157 21.13 -29.80 16.32
CA GLY A 157 21.00 -28.94 17.51
C GLY A 157 21.62 -27.55 17.37
N THR A 158 22.09 -27.17 16.19
CA THR A 158 22.62 -25.82 15.90
C THR A 158 21.51 -24.86 15.47
N LEU A 159 21.78 -23.55 15.54
CA LEU A 159 20.87 -22.52 15.04
C LEU A 159 20.62 -22.68 13.53
N ARG A 160 21.63 -23.02 12.73
CA ARG A 160 21.50 -23.18 11.28
C ARG A 160 20.56 -24.33 10.93
N ALA A 161 20.72 -25.49 11.57
CA ALA A 161 19.81 -26.61 11.38
C ALA A 161 18.37 -26.23 11.76
N ALA A 162 18.18 -25.51 12.88
CA ALA A 162 16.85 -25.06 13.30
C ALA A 162 16.22 -24.04 12.33
N VAL A 163 17.04 -23.17 11.72
CA VAL A 163 16.60 -22.19 10.72
C VAL A 163 16.29 -22.84 9.38
N ASP A 164 16.90 -23.98 9.03
CA ASP A 164 16.66 -24.62 7.73
C ASP A 164 15.43 -25.54 7.69
N GLU A 165 14.72 -25.71 8.82
CA GLU A 165 13.53 -26.55 8.86
C GLU A 165 12.37 -25.97 8.00
N PRO A 166 11.67 -26.78 7.20
CA PRO A 166 10.70 -26.28 6.22
C PRO A 166 9.35 -25.88 6.82
N TYR A 167 9.10 -26.18 8.09
CA TYR A 167 7.83 -25.89 8.77
C TYR A 167 7.90 -24.63 9.64
N ALA A 168 6.73 -24.07 9.98
CA ALA A 168 6.64 -22.96 10.92
C ALA A 168 7.25 -23.34 12.27
N ARG A 169 8.09 -22.48 12.84
CA ARG A 169 8.94 -22.86 13.99
C ARG A 169 9.27 -21.71 14.93
N ILE A 170 9.38 -22.05 16.21
CA ILE A 170 9.87 -21.16 17.27
C ILE A 170 11.18 -21.73 17.78
N ILE A 171 12.27 -21.02 17.53
CA ILE A 171 13.61 -21.41 17.93
C ILE A 171 13.89 -20.83 19.31
N VAL A 172 14.17 -21.69 20.27
CA VAL A 172 14.55 -21.33 21.65
C VAL A 172 15.97 -21.84 21.94
N PHE A 173 16.65 -21.23 22.90
CA PHE A 173 18.03 -21.53 23.23
C PHE A 173 18.12 -22.20 24.60
N ARG A 174 18.72 -23.40 24.66
CA ARG A 174 19.03 -24.08 25.92
C ARG A 174 20.42 -23.76 26.44
N ILE A 175 21.23 -23.11 25.62
CA ILE A 175 22.60 -22.70 25.89
C ILE A 175 22.79 -21.24 25.48
N GLY A 176 23.69 -20.55 26.17
CA GLY A 176 24.09 -19.17 25.87
C GLY A 176 25.55 -19.12 25.43
N GLY A 177 25.95 -18.04 24.77
CA GLY A 177 27.31 -17.86 24.27
C GLY A 177 27.35 -17.21 22.89
N THR A 178 28.42 -17.48 22.15
CA THR A 178 28.65 -16.92 20.81
C THR A 178 28.67 -18.03 19.78
N ILE A 179 27.85 -17.87 18.73
CA ILE A 179 27.85 -18.73 17.54
C ILE A 179 28.72 -18.04 16.47
N GLU A 180 29.79 -18.70 16.08
CA GLU A 180 30.72 -18.25 15.03
C GLU A 180 30.25 -18.79 13.68
N LEU A 181 29.60 -17.95 12.88
CA LEU A 181 29.07 -18.38 11.59
C LEU A 181 30.21 -18.52 10.57
N LYS A 182 30.26 -19.65 9.84
CA LYS A 182 31.22 -19.84 8.75
C LYS A 182 30.74 -19.26 7.43
N SER A 183 29.45 -19.02 7.32
CA SER A 183 28.78 -18.43 6.16
C SER A 183 27.51 -17.70 6.59
N GLU A 184 26.92 -16.93 5.68
CA GLU A 184 25.66 -16.23 5.92
C GLU A 184 24.56 -17.17 6.45
N LEU A 185 23.84 -16.74 7.48
CA LEU A 185 22.69 -17.48 7.99
C LEU A 185 21.45 -17.10 7.16
N GLN A 186 21.12 -17.96 6.20
CA GLN A 186 20.01 -17.74 5.28
C GLN A 186 18.71 -18.31 5.84
N ILE A 187 17.70 -17.46 5.97
CA ILE A 187 16.33 -17.85 6.32
C ILE A 187 15.55 -18.00 5.02
N ASN A 188 15.56 -19.22 4.48
CA ASN A 188 14.88 -19.56 3.23
C ASN A 188 13.40 -19.95 3.45
N HIS A 189 13.12 -20.56 4.60
CA HIS A 189 11.78 -21.02 4.94
C HIS A 189 11.05 -19.99 5.83
N PRO A 190 9.82 -19.59 5.46
CA PRO A 190 9.05 -18.58 6.18
C PRO A 190 8.55 -19.05 7.54
N PHE A 191 7.89 -18.15 8.27
CA PHE A 191 7.18 -18.43 9.53
C PHE A 191 8.11 -18.93 10.65
N VAL A 192 9.15 -18.14 10.95
CA VAL A 192 10.13 -18.43 12.00
C VAL A 192 10.09 -17.35 13.09
N THR A 193 10.19 -17.76 14.35
CA THR A 193 10.50 -16.90 15.49
C THR A 193 11.83 -17.33 16.07
N ILE A 194 12.82 -16.44 16.18
CA ILE A 194 14.07 -16.71 16.91
C ILE A 194 13.99 -16.00 18.27
N ALA A 195 13.76 -16.77 19.34
CA ALA A 195 13.51 -16.27 20.67
C ALA A 195 14.82 -16.16 21.49
N GLY A 196 15.71 -15.23 21.12
CA GLY A 196 17.01 -15.04 21.77
C GLY A 196 16.94 -14.77 23.28
N GLN A 197 15.84 -14.22 23.78
CA GLN A 197 15.61 -13.99 25.21
C GLN A 197 15.52 -15.28 26.04
N THR A 198 15.39 -16.44 25.41
CA THR A 198 15.37 -17.74 26.10
C THR A 198 16.77 -18.26 26.42
N ALA A 199 17.81 -17.68 25.83
CA ALA A 199 19.18 -18.10 26.08
C ALA A 199 19.59 -17.84 27.55
N PRO A 200 20.18 -18.83 28.24
CA PRO A 200 20.65 -18.66 29.61
C PRO A 200 21.90 -17.75 29.69
N GLY A 201 22.18 -17.26 30.90
CA GLY A 201 23.40 -16.49 31.19
C GLY A 201 23.42 -15.12 30.52
N GLY A 202 24.53 -14.80 29.85
CA GLY A 202 24.73 -13.52 29.13
C GLY A 202 23.99 -13.40 27.80
N GLY A 203 23.16 -14.39 27.44
CA GLY A 203 22.39 -14.40 26.20
C GLY A 203 23.10 -15.15 25.06
N ILE A 204 22.65 -14.87 23.83
CA ILE A 204 23.19 -15.45 22.60
C ILE A 204 23.71 -14.34 21.69
N CYS A 205 24.91 -14.53 21.13
CA CYS A 205 25.53 -13.65 20.17
C CYS A 205 25.82 -14.42 18.87
N ILE A 206 25.61 -13.78 17.73
CA ILE A 206 25.94 -14.30 16.41
C ILE A 206 27.00 -13.36 15.83
N LYS A 207 28.08 -13.90 15.28
CA LYS A 207 29.16 -13.10 14.68
C LYS A 207 29.74 -13.75 13.41
N ASP A 208 30.69 -13.05 12.80
CA ASP A 208 31.48 -13.45 11.62
C ASP A 208 30.73 -13.50 10.28
N ALA A 209 29.40 -13.66 10.28
CA ALA A 209 28.57 -13.51 9.08
C ALA A 209 27.22 -12.82 9.36
N GLY A 210 26.56 -12.38 8.28
CA GLY A 210 25.23 -11.77 8.34
C GLY A 210 24.09 -12.78 8.41
N THR A 211 22.90 -12.27 8.69
CA THR A 211 21.64 -13.01 8.61
C THR A 211 20.80 -12.40 7.50
N THR A 212 20.40 -13.21 6.53
CA THR A 212 19.63 -12.75 5.37
C THR A 212 18.32 -13.50 5.27
N ILE A 213 17.24 -12.75 5.04
CA ILE A 213 15.88 -13.26 4.89
C ILE A 213 15.60 -13.33 3.40
N ILE A 214 15.60 -14.55 2.85
CA ILE A 214 15.34 -14.82 1.43
C ILE A 214 14.04 -15.61 1.36
N THR A 215 12.98 -15.00 1.88
CA THR A 215 11.65 -15.56 1.83
C THR A 215 10.68 -14.53 1.25
N HIS A 216 9.46 -14.98 0.99
CA HIS A 216 8.44 -14.28 0.21
C HIS A 216 7.95 -12.97 0.84
#